data_AF-A0A9E8CDH4-F1
#
_entry.id   AF-A0A9E8CDH4-F1
#
_cell.length_a   1.000
_cell.length_b   1.000
_cell.length_c   1.000
_cell.angle_alpha   90.00
_cell.angle_beta   90.00
_cell.angle_gamma   90.00
#
_symmetry.space_group_name_H-M   'P 1'
#
loop_
_entity.id
_entity.type
_entity.pdbx_description
1 polymer ?
#
loop_
_entity_poly.entity_id
_entity_poly.type
_entity_poly.pdbx_seq_one_letter_code
_entity_poly.pdbx_strand_id
1 'polypeptide(L)'
;MPVSIEALPPLRLRRRGPDEDERAGLGWRIGAAAAALAAVAVTVVAQYPAAWAAERVAEATGHRVLLADAQGSLWQGSATLALTAGPGTADATVLPGRLSWSLDAWPLLTGTVRAHLTHDRAMAQPVTLAVSRDGWQADAGAITLPASLLAGIGAPFNTLRLDGQLRAQWTPLSGRFGHGKGAPDTMQGALTLMLEQVSSSLSRVRPLGSYRAELAFGGAAGGPARLTLSTLTGPLSLQGQGTVGRGAHFDGVARATPESEPLLIGLLSLMGPRDGTGYRLRF
;
A
#
# COMPACT_ATOMS: atom_id res chain seq x y z
N MET A 1 -61.54 -81.68 18.92
CA MET A 1 -60.82 -80.52 19.47
C MET A 1 -59.83 -80.05 18.42
N PRO A 2 -60.20 -79.14 17.51
CA PRO A 2 -59.30 -78.61 16.49
C PRO A 2 -58.41 -77.49 17.07
N VAL A 3 -57.12 -77.54 16.74
CA VAL A 3 -56.10 -76.55 17.13
C VAL A 3 -56.12 -75.39 16.12
N SER A 4 -56.28 -74.17 16.62
CA SER A 4 -56.29 -72.92 15.86
C SER A 4 -54.90 -72.62 15.26
N ILE A 5 -54.85 -72.31 13.96
CA ILE A 5 -53.68 -71.73 13.30
C ILE A 5 -53.86 -70.21 13.29
N GLU A 6 -53.01 -69.52 14.04
CA GLU A 6 -52.97 -68.06 14.14
C GLU A 6 -52.27 -67.49 12.89
N ALA A 7 -53.02 -66.74 12.08
CA ALA A 7 -52.52 -66.16 10.83
C ALA A 7 -51.65 -64.91 11.11
N LEU A 8 -50.39 -64.96 10.68
CA LEU A 8 -49.48 -63.81 10.72
C LEU A 8 -49.96 -62.67 9.82
N PRO A 9 -49.81 -61.39 10.23
CA PRO A 9 -50.25 -60.24 9.46
C PRO A 9 -49.40 -60.03 8.19
N PRO A 10 -49.98 -59.50 7.10
CA PRO A 10 -49.27 -59.34 5.84
C PRO A 10 -48.21 -58.23 5.93
N LEU A 11 -46.97 -58.58 5.59
CA LEU A 11 -45.87 -57.65 5.36
C LEU A 11 -46.22 -56.67 4.24
N ARG A 12 -46.63 -55.45 4.60
CA ARG A 12 -46.77 -54.34 3.66
C ARG A 12 -45.39 -53.80 3.29
N LEU A 13 -44.81 -54.32 2.21
CA LEU A 13 -43.65 -53.69 1.58
C LEU A 13 -44.07 -52.34 0.99
N ARG A 14 -43.64 -51.26 1.65
CA ARG A 14 -43.83 -49.88 1.19
C ARG A 14 -43.06 -49.72 -0.12
N ARG A 15 -43.79 -49.75 -1.24
CA ARG A 15 -43.24 -49.55 -2.60
C ARG A 15 -42.86 -48.08 -2.73
N ARG A 16 -41.54 -47.81 -2.67
CA ARG A 16 -40.96 -46.48 -2.94
C ARG A 16 -41.29 -46.09 -4.37
N GLY A 17 -41.94 -44.93 -4.57
CA GLY A 17 -42.38 -44.50 -5.89
C GLY A 17 -41.21 -43.94 -6.72
N PRO A 18 -41.23 -44.07 -8.06
CA PRO A 18 -40.18 -43.51 -8.93
C PRO A 18 -39.98 -41.99 -8.77
N ASP A 19 -41.02 -41.26 -8.35
CA ASP A 19 -40.95 -39.82 -8.02
C ASP A 19 -40.07 -39.50 -6.78
N GLU A 20 -39.90 -40.44 -5.84
CA GLU A 20 -39.02 -40.24 -4.67
C GLU A 20 -37.54 -40.36 -5.06
N ASP A 21 -37.20 -41.23 -6.01
CA ASP A 21 -35.83 -41.37 -6.53
C ASP A 21 -35.42 -40.19 -7.40
N GLU A 22 -36.34 -39.58 -8.16
CA GLU A 22 -36.06 -38.43 -9.02
C GLU A 22 -35.84 -37.13 -8.21
N ARG A 23 -36.62 -36.93 -7.14
CA ARG A 23 -36.42 -35.81 -6.19
C ARG A 23 -35.15 -35.96 -5.35
N ALA A 24 -34.81 -37.18 -4.94
CA ALA A 24 -33.55 -37.49 -4.26
C ALA A 24 -32.34 -37.24 -5.19
N GLY A 25 -32.46 -37.61 -6.47
CA GLY A 25 -31.44 -37.35 -7.49
C GLY A 25 -31.22 -35.85 -7.77
N LEU A 26 -32.30 -35.05 -7.81
CA LEU A 26 -32.20 -33.60 -8.03
C LEU A 26 -31.58 -32.87 -6.83
N GLY A 27 -31.98 -33.22 -5.60
CA GLY A 27 -31.40 -32.67 -4.37
C GLY A 27 -29.92 -33.00 -4.20
N TRP A 28 -29.52 -34.23 -4.53
CA TRP A 28 -28.12 -34.65 -4.55
C TRP A 28 -27.31 -33.88 -5.61
N ARG A 29 -27.87 -33.66 -6.81
CA ARG A 29 -27.21 -32.89 -7.89
C ARG A 29 -27.04 -31.42 -7.52
N ILE A 30 -28.02 -30.80 -6.87
CA ILE A 30 -27.92 -29.41 -6.37
C ILE A 30 -26.90 -29.32 -5.24
N GLY A 31 -26.91 -30.28 -4.29
CA GLY A 31 -25.90 -30.35 -3.23
C GLY A 31 -24.48 -30.56 -3.76
N ALA A 32 -24.31 -31.44 -4.73
CA ALA A 32 -23.03 -31.69 -5.40
C ALA A 32 -22.57 -30.47 -6.22
N ALA A 33 -23.48 -29.78 -6.91
CA ALA A 33 -23.17 -28.55 -7.64
C ALA A 33 -22.77 -27.41 -6.68
N ALA A 34 -23.49 -27.24 -5.58
CA ALA A 34 -23.14 -26.25 -4.55
C ALA A 34 -21.80 -26.57 -3.88
N ALA A 35 -21.53 -27.85 -3.59
CA ALA A 35 -20.24 -28.29 -3.05
C ALA A 35 -19.09 -28.09 -4.06
N ALA A 36 -19.32 -28.38 -5.34
CA ALA A 36 -18.34 -28.13 -6.40
C ALA A 36 -18.07 -26.63 -6.56
N LEU A 37 -19.10 -25.80 -6.52
CA LEU A 37 -18.97 -24.34 -6.63
C LEU A 37 -18.28 -23.74 -5.40
N ALA A 38 -18.56 -24.26 -4.21
CA ALA A 38 -17.85 -23.93 -2.99
C ALA A 38 -16.38 -24.40 -3.05
N ALA A 39 -16.09 -25.60 -3.55
CA ALA A 39 -14.73 -26.09 -3.71
C ALA A 39 -13.94 -25.26 -4.73
N VAL A 40 -14.56 -24.85 -5.84
CA VAL A 40 -13.97 -23.92 -6.80
C VAL A 40 -13.71 -22.57 -6.14
N ALA A 41 -14.67 -22.01 -5.42
CA ALA A 41 -14.50 -20.74 -4.71
C ALA A 41 -13.37 -20.80 -3.66
N VAL A 42 -13.32 -21.87 -2.87
CA VAL A 42 -12.26 -22.14 -1.89
C VAL A 42 -10.90 -22.27 -2.59
N THR A 43 -10.84 -22.95 -3.73
CA THR A 43 -9.60 -23.12 -4.51
C THR A 43 -9.14 -21.78 -5.09
N VAL A 44 -10.06 -20.96 -5.60
CA VAL A 44 -9.76 -19.63 -6.13
C VAL A 44 -9.26 -18.69 -5.01
N VAL A 45 -9.83 -18.78 -3.81
CA VAL A 45 -9.35 -18.00 -2.65
C VAL A 45 -8.00 -18.52 -2.16
N ALA A 46 -7.81 -19.83 -2.09
CA ALA A 46 -6.56 -20.47 -1.65
C ALA A 46 -5.41 -20.27 -2.66
N GLN A 47 -5.70 -20.19 -3.96
CA GLN A 47 -4.71 -19.96 -5.01
C GLN A 47 -4.81 -18.57 -5.65
N TYR A 48 -5.39 -17.61 -4.93
CA TYR A 48 -5.61 -16.26 -5.47
C TYR A 48 -4.29 -15.69 -5.97
N PRO A 49 -4.11 -15.46 -7.29
CA PRO A 49 -2.79 -15.12 -7.84
C PRO A 49 -2.27 -13.78 -7.31
N ALA A 50 -0.95 -13.70 -7.08
CA ALA A 50 -0.26 -12.48 -6.71
C ALA A 50 -0.53 -11.30 -7.69
N ALA A 51 -0.74 -11.61 -8.97
CA ALA A 51 -1.03 -10.63 -10.02
C ALA A 51 -2.29 -9.80 -9.75
N TRP A 52 -3.32 -10.38 -9.11
CA TRP A 52 -4.54 -9.65 -8.78
C TRP A 52 -4.34 -8.68 -7.61
N ALA A 53 -3.48 -9.03 -6.66
CA ALA A 53 -3.04 -8.11 -5.62
C ALA A 53 -2.26 -6.93 -6.22
N ALA A 54 -1.37 -7.22 -7.18
CA ALA A 54 -0.61 -6.21 -7.90
C ALA A 54 -1.51 -5.20 -8.61
N GLU A 55 -2.57 -5.66 -9.28
CA GLU A 55 -3.53 -4.80 -9.96
C GLU A 55 -4.34 -3.93 -8.99
N ARG A 56 -4.81 -4.50 -7.86
CA ARG A 56 -5.51 -3.71 -6.83
C ARG A 56 -4.64 -2.63 -6.21
N VAL A 57 -3.36 -2.92 -5.96
CA VAL A 57 -2.40 -1.92 -5.46
C VAL A 57 -2.16 -0.83 -6.50
N ALA A 58 -2.04 -1.20 -7.78
CA ALA A 58 -1.91 -0.23 -8.86
C ALA A 58 -3.14 0.69 -8.92
N GLU A 59 -4.36 0.14 -8.94
CA GLU A 59 -5.59 0.94 -8.95
C GLU A 59 -5.72 1.85 -7.72
N ALA A 60 -5.49 1.32 -6.51
CA ALA A 60 -5.59 2.06 -5.26
C ALA A 60 -4.60 3.24 -5.18
N THR A 61 -3.44 3.11 -5.82
CA THR A 61 -2.41 4.16 -5.90
C THR A 61 -2.53 5.05 -7.14
N GLY A 62 -3.56 4.85 -7.98
CA GLY A 62 -3.71 5.59 -9.24
C GLY A 62 -2.60 5.29 -10.25
N HIS A 63 -2.15 4.04 -10.31
CA HIS A 63 -1.04 3.49 -11.10
C HIS A 63 0.35 4.04 -10.76
N ARG A 64 0.51 4.71 -9.61
CA ARG A 64 1.80 5.28 -9.19
C ARG A 64 2.74 4.24 -8.60
N VAL A 65 2.21 3.20 -7.98
CA VAL A 65 2.98 2.06 -7.46
C VAL A 65 2.56 0.81 -8.22
N LEU A 66 3.52 0.17 -8.89
CA LEU A 66 3.33 -1.06 -9.63
C LEU A 66 4.11 -2.19 -8.96
N LEU A 67 3.45 -3.32 -8.76
CA LEU A 67 4.07 -4.58 -8.38
C LEU A 67 4.31 -5.38 -9.66
N ALA A 68 5.47 -5.16 -10.28
CA ALA A 68 5.88 -5.83 -11.52
C ALA A 68 6.43 -7.23 -11.23
N ASP A 69 6.29 -8.15 -12.20
CA ASP A 69 6.77 -9.54 -12.07
C ASP A 69 6.30 -10.20 -10.74
N ALA A 70 5.01 -10.07 -10.46
CA ALA A 70 4.39 -10.66 -9.28
C ALA A 70 4.30 -12.20 -9.44
N GLN A 71 5.00 -12.91 -8.57
CA GLN A 71 5.07 -14.38 -8.55
C GLN A 71 4.48 -14.92 -7.25
N GLY A 72 3.89 -16.11 -7.32
CA GLY A 72 3.26 -16.79 -6.19
C GLY A 72 1.78 -16.46 -6.01
N SER A 73 1.30 -16.53 -4.78
CA SER A 73 -0.10 -16.30 -4.42
C SER A 73 -0.26 -15.03 -3.58
N LEU A 74 -1.50 -14.63 -3.34
CA LEU A 74 -1.86 -13.62 -2.36
C LEU A 74 -1.34 -13.98 -0.97
N TRP A 75 -1.25 -15.27 -0.64
CA TRP A 75 -0.78 -15.75 0.65
C TRP A 75 0.72 -15.65 0.81
N GLN A 76 1.46 -16.10 -0.19
CA GLN A 76 2.92 -16.07 -0.19
C GLN A 76 3.37 -15.75 -1.60
N GLY A 77 3.96 -14.57 -1.75
CA GLY A 77 4.34 -14.06 -3.05
C GLY A 77 5.51 -13.10 -2.98
N SER A 78 6.01 -12.76 -4.15
CA SER A 78 7.06 -11.77 -4.31
C SER A 78 6.85 -10.98 -5.59
N ALA A 79 7.21 -9.70 -5.57
CA ALA A 79 7.13 -8.83 -6.73
C ALA A 79 8.26 -7.80 -6.70
N THR A 80 8.56 -7.24 -7.87
CA THR A 80 9.48 -6.13 -8.02
C THR A 80 8.69 -4.83 -7.94
N LEU A 81 9.12 -3.90 -7.08
CA LEU A 81 8.46 -2.60 -6.95
C LEU A 81 8.91 -1.65 -8.06
N ALA A 82 7.94 -1.01 -8.71
CA ALA A 82 8.17 0.05 -9.69
C ALA A 82 7.32 1.28 -9.34
N LEU A 83 7.90 2.47 -9.46
CA LEU A 83 7.22 3.74 -9.26
C LEU A 83 7.02 4.44 -10.60
N THR A 84 5.81 4.96 -10.84
CA THR A 84 5.45 5.66 -12.08
C THR A 84 4.70 6.96 -11.78
N ALA A 85 4.69 7.88 -12.75
CA ALA A 85 4.08 9.20 -12.57
C ALA A 85 2.56 9.17 -12.76
N GLY A 86 2.00 8.00 -13.07
CA GLY A 86 0.57 7.77 -13.32
C GLY A 86 0.30 7.12 -14.68
N PRO A 87 -0.98 6.88 -15.01
CA PRO A 87 -1.37 6.14 -16.19
C PRO A 87 -0.86 6.81 -17.48
N GLY A 88 -0.21 6.03 -18.35
CA GLY A 88 0.28 6.48 -19.65
C GLY A 88 1.68 7.11 -19.67
N THR A 89 2.40 7.15 -18.54
CA THR A 89 3.80 7.60 -18.49
C THR A 89 4.75 6.41 -18.58
N ALA A 90 5.69 6.44 -19.54
CA ALA A 90 6.64 5.35 -19.80
C ALA A 90 7.85 5.33 -18.84
N ASP A 91 8.05 6.40 -18.06
CA ASP A 91 9.15 6.52 -17.11
C ASP A 91 8.81 5.81 -15.79
N ALA A 92 8.82 4.47 -15.84
CA ALA A 92 8.76 3.65 -14.64
C ALA A 92 10.17 3.48 -14.05
N THR A 93 10.36 3.90 -12.80
CA THR A 93 11.61 3.65 -12.08
C THR A 93 11.47 2.41 -11.22
N VAL A 94 12.26 1.39 -11.53
CA VAL A 94 12.26 0.10 -10.81
C VAL A 94 13.15 0.20 -9.57
N LEU A 95 12.63 -0.19 -8.42
CA LEU A 95 13.40 -0.35 -7.19
C LEU A 95 14.17 -1.68 -7.25
N PRO A 96 15.51 -1.67 -7.14
CA PRO A 96 16.28 -2.89 -7.14
C PRO A 96 15.93 -3.80 -5.96
N GLY A 97 15.74 -5.08 -6.26
CA GLY A 97 15.39 -6.11 -5.27
C GLY A 97 13.93 -6.56 -5.43
N ARG A 98 13.44 -7.32 -4.45
CA ARG A 98 12.08 -7.84 -4.47
C ARG A 98 11.42 -7.64 -3.11
N LEU A 99 10.16 -7.24 -3.17
CA LEU A 99 9.23 -7.24 -2.05
C LEU A 99 8.61 -8.64 -1.96
N SER A 100 8.82 -9.32 -0.85
CA SER A 100 8.12 -10.55 -0.49
C SER A 100 7.05 -10.28 0.56
N TRP A 101 5.93 -10.98 0.46
CA TRP A 101 4.87 -10.93 1.45
C TRP A 101 4.42 -12.32 1.85
N SER A 102 4.04 -12.47 3.12
CA SER A 102 3.38 -13.67 3.64
C SER A 102 2.17 -13.28 4.49
N LEU A 103 0.98 -13.78 4.14
CA LEU A 103 -0.25 -13.62 4.90
C LEU A 103 -0.48 -14.86 5.74
N ASP A 104 -0.76 -14.64 7.02
CA ASP A 104 -1.15 -15.70 7.93
C ASP A 104 -2.61 -16.06 7.66
N ALA A 105 -2.86 -17.32 7.28
CA ALA A 105 -4.22 -17.81 7.01
C ALA A 105 -5.02 -18.10 8.30
N TRP A 106 -4.34 -18.47 9.39
CA TRP A 106 -4.98 -18.85 10.65
C TRP A 106 -5.80 -17.73 11.32
N PRO A 107 -5.30 -16.48 11.40
CA PRO A 107 -6.05 -15.37 11.98
C PRO A 107 -7.34 -15.01 11.22
N LEU A 108 -7.50 -15.44 9.95
CA LEU A 108 -8.70 -15.15 9.17
C LEU A 108 -9.97 -15.78 9.76
N LEU A 109 -9.83 -16.93 10.44
CA LEU A 109 -10.92 -17.57 11.17
C LEU A 109 -11.43 -16.67 12.31
N THR A 110 -10.56 -15.81 12.85
CA THR A 110 -10.89 -14.82 13.89
C THR A 110 -11.28 -13.46 13.31
N GLY A 111 -11.33 -13.31 11.99
CA GLY A 111 -11.65 -12.05 11.32
C GLY A 111 -10.51 -11.03 11.32
N THR A 112 -9.27 -11.48 11.52
CA THR A 112 -8.07 -10.63 11.40
C THR A 112 -7.15 -11.17 10.31
N VAL A 113 -6.58 -10.30 9.50
CA VAL A 113 -5.56 -10.63 8.48
C VAL A 113 -4.24 -10.11 9.00
N ARG A 114 -3.19 -10.93 9.04
CA ARG A 114 -1.82 -10.44 9.28
C ARG A 114 -0.98 -10.70 8.05
N ALA A 115 -0.36 -9.65 7.53
CA ALA A 115 0.57 -9.70 6.42
C ALA A 115 1.95 -9.27 6.91
N HIS A 116 2.95 -10.08 6.64
CA HIS A 116 4.36 -9.72 6.87
C HIS A 116 4.94 -9.29 5.55
N LEU A 117 5.45 -8.06 5.49
CA LEU A 117 6.11 -7.51 4.31
C LEU A 117 7.60 -7.39 4.57
N THR A 118 8.40 -7.89 3.63
CA THR A 118 9.85 -7.82 3.66
C THR A 118 10.39 -7.41 2.31
N HIS A 119 11.43 -6.58 2.32
CA HIS A 119 12.16 -6.23 1.11
C HIS A 119 13.63 -6.56 1.30
N ASP A 120 14.19 -7.34 0.38
CA ASP A 120 15.55 -7.86 0.43
C ASP A 120 16.66 -6.81 0.64
N ARG A 121 16.54 -5.63 0.01
CA ARG A 121 17.58 -4.59 0.02
C ARG A 121 17.13 -3.29 0.67
N ALA A 122 15.84 -2.99 0.61
CA ALA A 122 15.33 -1.69 1.04
C ALA A 122 14.92 -1.68 2.52
N MET A 123 14.53 -2.81 3.09
CA MET A 123 14.01 -2.89 4.46
C MET A 123 14.99 -3.63 5.38
N ALA A 124 15.26 -3.06 6.55
CA ALA A 124 16.12 -3.69 7.55
C ALA A 124 15.37 -4.73 8.41
N GLN A 125 14.06 -4.54 8.59
CA GLN A 125 13.21 -5.41 9.40
C GLN A 125 11.89 -5.68 8.67
N PRO A 126 11.27 -6.87 8.89
CA PRO A 126 9.92 -7.15 8.42
C PRO A 126 8.94 -6.17 9.05
N VAL A 127 7.93 -5.77 8.27
CA VAL A 127 6.83 -4.94 8.76
C VAL A 127 5.56 -5.76 8.74
N THR A 128 4.91 -5.87 9.89
CA THR A 128 3.63 -6.55 10.02
C THR A 128 2.50 -5.55 9.82
N LEU A 129 1.56 -5.88 8.95
CA LEU A 129 0.28 -5.21 8.80
C LEU A 129 -0.81 -6.14 9.32
N ALA A 130 -1.52 -5.73 10.36
CA ALA A 130 -2.70 -6.42 10.85
C ALA A 130 -3.97 -5.64 10.50
N VAL A 131 -4.89 -6.28 9.81
CA VAL A 131 -6.19 -5.70 9.40
C VAL A 131 -7.30 -6.49 10.08
N SER A 132 -8.18 -5.81 10.80
CA SER A 132 -9.38 -6.37 11.41
C SER A 132 -10.63 -5.81 10.73
N ARG A 133 -11.82 -6.21 11.19
CA ARG A 133 -13.09 -5.64 10.70
C ARG A 133 -13.25 -4.16 11.06
N ASP A 134 -12.67 -3.74 12.18
CA ASP A 134 -12.88 -2.40 12.74
C ASP A 134 -11.76 -1.43 12.37
N GLY A 135 -10.63 -1.93 11.88
CA GLY A 135 -9.49 -1.09 11.54
C GLY A 135 -8.27 -1.85 11.07
N TRP A 136 -7.15 -1.15 11.02
CA TRP A 136 -5.85 -1.70 10.63
C TRP A 136 -4.75 -1.10 11.49
N GLN A 137 -3.66 -1.84 11.65
CA GLN A 137 -2.44 -1.40 12.29
C GLN A 137 -1.24 -1.90 11.49
N ALA A 138 -0.24 -1.05 11.31
CA ALA A 138 1.05 -1.42 10.76
C ALA A 138 2.12 -1.11 11.81
N ASP A 139 3.04 -2.04 12.00
CA ASP A 139 4.16 -1.84 12.91
C ASP A 139 5.08 -0.71 12.41
N ALA A 140 5.88 -0.19 13.34
CA ALA A 140 6.93 0.76 12.98
C ALA A 140 7.90 0.10 11.99
N GLY A 141 8.37 0.88 11.03
CA GLY A 141 9.23 0.36 9.98
C GLY A 141 10.12 1.43 9.39
N ALA A 142 11.13 0.96 8.67
CA ALA A 142 12.05 1.81 7.94
C ALA A 142 12.39 1.18 6.60
N ILE A 143 12.40 2.01 5.56
CA ILE A 143 12.81 1.64 4.21
C ILE A 143 13.84 2.65 3.69
N THR A 144 14.90 2.15 3.08
CA THR A 144 15.94 2.94 2.42
C THR A 144 15.85 2.71 0.93
N LEU A 145 15.73 3.80 0.18
CA LEU A 145 15.43 3.84 -1.23
C LEU A 145 16.43 4.80 -1.91
N PRO A 146 16.90 4.52 -3.12
CA PRO A 146 17.65 5.52 -3.88
C PRO A 146 16.75 6.72 -4.19
N ALA A 147 17.25 7.94 -4.01
CA ALA A 147 16.47 9.17 -4.24
C ALA A 147 16.05 9.33 -5.72
N SER A 148 16.72 8.64 -6.64
CA SER A 148 16.36 8.57 -8.06
C SER A 148 14.96 8.02 -8.30
N LEU A 149 14.41 7.23 -7.36
CA LEU A 149 13.02 6.75 -7.42
C LEU A 149 12.00 7.88 -7.34
N LEU A 150 12.36 9.03 -6.76
CA LEU A 150 11.50 10.20 -6.75
C LEU A 150 11.25 10.73 -8.16
N ALA A 151 12.11 10.47 -9.14
CA ALA A 151 11.81 10.84 -10.52
C ALA A 151 10.55 10.13 -11.04
N GLY A 152 10.33 8.88 -10.57
CA GLY A 152 9.17 8.08 -10.89
C GLY A 152 7.85 8.69 -10.41
N ILE A 153 7.80 9.52 -9.36
CA ILE A 153 6.51 10.03 -8.84
C ILE A 153 5.96 11.24 -9.64
N GLY A 154 6.71 11.74 -10.63
CA GLY A 154 6.32 12.84 -11.51
C GLY A 154 6.96 14.19 -11.16
N ALA A 155 6.41 15.27 -11.74
CA ALA A 155 6.90 16.63 -11.49
C ALA A 155 6.60 17.08 -10.04
N PRO A 156 7.50 17.88 -9.41
CA PRO A 156 8.74 18.44 -9.95
C PRO A 156 9.95 17.51 -9.89
N PHE A 157 9.84 16.37 -9.22
CA PHE A 157 10.95 15.47 -8.92
C PHE A 157 11.57 14.83 -10.17
N ASN A 158 10.76 14.52 -11.19
CA ASN A 158 11.24 14.04 -12.47
C ASN A 158 12.19 15.04 -13.14
N THR A 159 11.84 16.33 -13.12
CA THR A 159 12.67 17.39 -13.69
C THR A 159 13.95 17.61 -12.90
N LEU A 160 13.87 17.54 -11.56
CA LEU A 160 15.02 17.74 -10.68
C LEU A 160 16.03 16.59 -10.73
N ARG A 161 15.60 15.37 -11.11
CA ARG A 161 16.42 14.14 -11.15
C ARG A 161 17.34 14.06 -9.94
N LEU A 162 16.71 13.97 -8.77
CA LEU A 162 17.41 13.92 -7.50
C LEU A 162 18.20 12.61 -7.39
N ASP A 163 19.42 12.72 -6.92
CA ASP A 163 20.33 11.62 -6.60
C ASP A 163 20.69 11.70 -5.11
N GLY A 164 21.07 10.58 -4.50
CA GLY A 164 21.28 10.43 -3.06
C GLY A 164 20.49 9.27 -2.46
N GLN A 165 20.35 9.29 -1.14
CA GLN A 165 19.65 8.25 -0.38
C GLN A 165 18.39 8.82 0.27
N LEU A 166 17.25 8.16 0.08
CA LEU A 166 15.99 8.45 0.73
C LEU A 166 15.73 7.38 1.80
N ARG A 167 15.69 7.78 3.06
CA ARG A 167 15.31 6.93 4.18
C ARG A 167 13.93 7.36 4.68
N ALA A 168 12.94 6.50 4.53
CA ALA A 168 11.60 6.70 5.05
C ALA A 168 11.41 5.83 6.31
N GLN A 169 11.02 6.45 7.41
CA GLN A 169 10.78 5.80 8.70
C GLN A 169 9.42 6.20 9.22
N TRP A 170 8.65 5.25 9.75
CA TRP A 170 7.34 5.55 10.31
C TRP A 170 7.20 4.96 11.71
N THR A 171 6.43 5.66 12.55
CA THR A 171 5.94 5.12 13.82
C THR A 171 4.86 4.08 13.53
N PRO A 172 4.41 3.29 14.52
CA PRO A 172 3.25 2.42 14.32
C PRO A 172 2.09 3.24 13.74
N LEU A 173 1.58 2.81 12.60
CA LEU A 173 0.46 3.44 11.92
C LEU A 173 -0.80 2.68 12.31
N SER A 174 -1.88 3.40 12.57
CA SER A 174 -3.16 2.75 12.84
C SER A 174 -4.30 3.53 12.22
N GLY A 175 -5.38 2.81 11.92
CA GLY A 175 -6.58 3.41 11.39
C GLY A 175 -7.82 2.62 11.78
N ARG A 176 -8.96 3.30 11.78
CA ARG A 176 -10.27 2.66 11.98
C ARG A 176 -11.11 2.83 10.73
N PHE A 177 -11.81 1.78 10.35
CA PHE A 177 -12.76 1.84 9.26
C PHE A 177 -14.04 2.53 9.75
N GLY A 178 -14.55 3.46 8.97
CA GLY A 178 -15.79 4.16 9.28
C GLY A 178 -16.98 3.22 9.16
N HIS A 179 -17.70 2.98 10.26
CA HIS A 179 -18.93 2.20 10.24
C HIS A 179 -20.15 3.12 10.12
N GLY A 180 -20.88 3.00 9.00
CA GLY A 180 -22.14 3.73 8.76
C GLY A 180 -22.04 4.81 7.68
N LYS A 181 -23.20 5.34 7.24
CA LYS A 181 -23.27 6.38 6.21
C LYS A 181 -22.61 7.67 6.71
N GLY A 182 -21.40 7.95 6.23
CA GLY A 182 -20.69 9.22 6.45
C GLY A 182 -19.63 9.20 7.55
N ALA A 183 -19.35 8.07 8.18
CA ALA A 183 -18.17 7.96 9.06
C ALA A 183 -16.91 7.85 8.17
N PRO A 184 -15.97 8.82 8.23
CA PRO A 184 -14.73 8.70 7.48
C PRO A 184 -13.83 7.65 8.14
N ASP A 185 -13.11 6.91 7.32
CA ASP A 185 -11.96 6.13 7.80
C ASP A 185 -10.99 7.07 8.51
N THR A 186 -10.30 6.59 9.54
CA THR A 186 -9.32 7.38 10.28
C THR A 186 -7.93 6.80 10.11
N MET A 187 -6.91 7.66 10.17
CA MET A 187 -5.51 7.27 10.13
C MET A 187 -4.70 8.13 11.11
N GLN A 188 -3.81 7.47 11.84
CA GLN A 188 -2.97 8.05 12.87
C GLN A 188 -1.56 7.49 12.79
N GLY A 189 -0.57 8.36 13.02
CA GLY A 189 0.84 8.01 13.07
C GLY A 189 1.71 9.08 12.43
N ALA A 190 3.01 8.83 12.31
CA ALA A 190 3.95 9.76 11.71
C ALA A 190 4.91 9.06 10.75
N LEU A 191 5.30 9.76 9.69
CA LEU A 191 6.28 9.35 8.69
C LEU A 191 7.36 10.42 8.59
N THR A 192 8.60 10.03 8.86
CA THR A 192 9.79 10.86 8.69
C THR A 192 10.53 10.42 7.44
N LEU A 193 10.72 11.34 6.51
CA LEU A 193 11.51 11.18 5.29
C LEU A 193 12.83 11.93 5.48
N MET A 194 13.95 11.22 5.37
CA MET A 194 15.29 11.79 5.37
C MET A 194 15.89 11.62 3.99
N LEU A 195 16.21 12.73 3.33
CA LEU A 195 16.94 12.73 2.09
C LEU A 195 18.39 13.11 2.41
N GLU A 196 19.32 12.20 2.16
CA GLU A 196 20.73 12.36 2.51
C GLU A 196 21.58 12.55 1.24
N GLN A 197 22.54 13.48 1.34
CA GLN A 197 23.51 13.78 0.28
C GLN A 197 22.86 14.08 -1.07
N VAL A 198 21.75 14.82 -1.04
CA VAL A 198 20.95 15.10 -2.22
C VAL A 198 21.78 15.86 -3.23
N SER A 199 21.78 15.38 -4.46
CA SER A 199 22.35 16.06 -5.61
C SER A 199 21.29 16.16 -6.69
N SER A 200 21.39 17.15 -7.58
CA SER A 200 20.51 17.26 -8.75
C SER A 200 21.36 17.27 -10.00
N SER A 201 20.91 16.62 -11.07
CA SER A 201 21.58 16.74 -12.37
C SER A 201 21.59 18.17 -12.92
N LEU A 202 20.69 19.03 -12.42
CA LEU A 202 20.58 20.45 -12.80
C LEU A 202 21.56 21.35 -12.04
N SER A 203 22.28 20.84 -11.03
CA SER A 203 23.26 21.61 -10.26
C SER A 203 24.66 21.01 -10.38
N ARG A 204 25.66 21.89 -10.48
CA ARG A 204 27.08 21.50 -10.39
C ARG A 204 27.54 21.28 -8.95
N VAL A 205 26.76 21.74 -7.96
CA VAL A 205 27.04 21.58 -6.53
C VAL A 205 26.61 20.20 -6.07
N ARG A 206 27.58 19.38 -5.63
CA ARG A 206 27.36 18.03 -5.12
C ARG A 206 28.07 17.89 -3.77
N PRO A 207 27.36 17.61 -2.66
CA PRO A 207 25.90 17.55 -2.49
C PRO A 207 25.24 18.94 -2.30
N LEU A 208 23.97 19.07 -2.66
CA LEU A 208 23.09 20.23 -2.37
C LEU A 208 22.77 20.33 -0.87
N GLY A 209 22.64 19.18 -0.21
CA GLY A 209 22.35 19.09 1.22
C GLY A 209 21.64 17.81 1.62
N SER A 210 21.31 17.73 2.90
CA SER A 210 20.48 16.70 3.52
C SER A 210 19.26 17.36 4.14
N TYR A 211 18.09 16.77 3.93
CA TYR A 211 16.79 17.33 4.30
C TYR A 211 15.98 16.33 5.12
N ARG A 212 15.13 16.84 6.00
CA ARG A 212 14.16 16.06 6.75
C ARG A 212 12.75 16.61 6.52
N ALA A 213 11.85 15.75 6.10
CA ALA A 213 10.43 16.03 6.01
C ALA A 213 9.66 15.13 6.97
N GLU A 214 8.84 15.71 7.84
CA GLU A 214 8.01 15.01 8.80
C GLU A 214 6.55 15.17 8.44
N LEU A 215 5.86 14.05 8.26
CA LEU A 215 4.43 13.98 8.00
C LEU A 215 3.73 13.38 9.22
N ALA A 216 2.79 14.12 9.80
CA ALA A 216 1.94 13.64 10.89
C ALA A 216 0.52 13.41 10.37
N PHE A 217 0.05 12.18 10.50
CA PHE A 217 -1.31 11.76 10.18
C PHE A 217 -2.14 11.79 11.47
N GLY A 218 -3.28 12.49 11.44
CA GLY A 218 -4.16 12.57 12.58
C GLY A 218 -5.54 13.03 12.16
N GLY A 219 -6.45 12.07 11.93
CA GLY A 219 -7.84 12.37 11.58
C GLY A 219 -8.35 11.44 10.50
N ALA A 220 -9.15 11.98 9.57
CA ALA A 220 -9.70 11.21 8.45
C ALA A 220 -8.59 10.70 7.52
N ALA A 221 -8.67 9.45 7.09
CA ALA A 221 -7.82 8.87 6.07
C ALA A 221 -8.00 9.64 4.75
N GLY A 222 -6.89 10.07 4.14
CA GLY A 222 -6.90 10.98 2.98
C GLY A 222 -7.24 12.44 3.31
N GLY A 223 -7.43 12.78 4.59
CA GLY A 223 -7.54 14.15 5.08
C GLY A 223 -6.19 14.89 5.12
N PRO A 224 -6.18 16.15 5.59
CA PRO A 224 -4.96 16.94 5.65
C PRO A 224 -3.97 16.37 6.68
N ALA A 225 -2.82 15.90 6.22
CA ALA A 225 -1.68 15.51 7.04
C ALA A 225 -0.73 16.70 7.21
N ARG A 226 -0.21 16.94 8.41
CA ARG A 226 0.72 18.05 8.66
C ARG A 226 2.10 17.69 8.14
N LEU A 227 2.67 18.54 7.28
CA LEU A 227 4.02 18.40 6.73
C LEU A 227 4.91 19.48 7.31
N THR A 228 6.09 19.09 7.80
CA THR A 228 7.17 20.01 8.21
C THR A 228 8.44 19.66 7.45
N LEU A 229 9.05 20.64 6.79
CA LEU A 229 10.29 20.48 6.05
C LEU A 229 11.41 21.27 6.75
N SER A 230 12.55 20.62 6.94
CA SER A 230 13.74 21.23 7.52
C SER A 230 15.01 20.77 6.81
N THR A 231 16.05 21.60 6.87
CA THR A 231 17.38 21.26 6.37
C THR A 231 18.24 20.78 7.51
N LEU A 232 18.88 19.63 7.31
CA LEU A 232 19.84 19.08 8.25
C LEU A 232 21.23 19.70 8.02
N THR A 233 21.68 19.73 6.77
CA THR A 233 23.00 20.27 6.40
C THR A 233 23.02 20.61 4.91
N GLY A 234 23.80 21.59 4.50
CA GLY A 234 24.10 21.83 3.08
C GLY A 234 24.03 23.29 2.67
N PRO A 235 24.55 23.61 1.47
CA PRO A 235 24.55 24.97 0.94
C PRO A 235 23.15 25.50 0.62
N LEU A 236 22.14 24.64 0.43
CA LEU A 236 20.74 25.02 0.22
C LEU A 236 19.91 24.69 1.48
N SER A 237 19.42 25.73 2.15
CA SER A 237 18.49 25.66 3.29
C SER A 237 17.04 25.78 2.81
N LEU A 238 16.29 24.69 2.94
CA LEU A 238 14.85 24.57 2.80
C LEU A 238 14.19 24.44 4.18
N GLN A 239 13.22 25.31 4.47
CA GLN A 239 12.40 25.24 5.68
C GLN A 239 10.96 25.60 5.33
N GLY A 240 9.99 24.90 5.91
CA GLY A 240 8.58 25.20 5.66
C GLY A 240 7.64 24.26 6.38
N GLN A 241 6.36 24.60 6.32
CA GLN A 241 5.30 23.81 6.91
C GLN A 241 4.03 23.90 6.06
N GLY A 242 3.18 22.89 6.17
CA GLY A 242 1.98 22.82 5.36
C GLY A 242 1.08 21.65 5.73
N THR A 243 0.08 21.45 4.88
CA THR A 243 -0.81 20.30 4.90
C THR A 243 -0.78 19.58 3.57
N VAL A 244 -0.76 18.25 3.59
CA VAL A 244 -0.77 17.40 2.40
C VAL A 244 -2.07 16.59 2.40
N GLY A 245 -2.71 16.42 1.23
CA GLY A 245 -4.00 15.75 1.10
C GLY A 245 -4.92 16.51 0.14
N ARG A 246 -6.25 16.37 0.31
CA ARG A 246 -7.22 17.21 -0.41
C ARG A 246 -7.11 18.65 0.09
N GLY A 247 -6.76 19.59 -0.79
CA GLY A 247 -6.43 20.97 -0.42
C GLY A 247 -5.02 21.08 0.16
N ALA A 248 -4.06 20.39 -0.45
CA ALA A 248 -2.66 20.52 -0.08
C ALA A 248 -2.23 21.98 -0.15
N HIS A 249 -1.50 22.43 0.86
CA HIS A 249 -0.95 23.77 0.92
C HIS A 249 0.39 23.71 1.62
N PHE A 250 1.40 24.34 1.04
CA PHE A 250 2.72 24.43 1.64
C PHE A 250 3.23 25.86 1.60
N ASP A 251 3.74 26.34 2.73
CA ASP A 251 4.46 27.60 2.83
C ASP A 251 5.88 27.32 3.33
N GLY A 252 6.87 27.65 2.51
CA GLY A 252 8.27 27.51 2.88
C GLY A 252 9.17 28.59 2.29
N VAL A 253 10.41 28.58 2.73
CA VAL A 253 11.48 29.45 2.24
C VAL A 253 12.69 28.61 1.89
N ALA A 254 13.21 28.83 0.70
CA ALA A 254 14.49 28.32 0.22
C ALA A 254 15.55 29.42 0.27
N ARG A 255 16.71 29.16 0.86
CA ARG A 255 17.86 30.07 0.91
C ARG A 255 19.12 29.32 0.53
N ALA A 256 20.01 29.96 -0.21
CA ALA A 256 21.36 29.46 -0.42
C ALA A 256 22.34 30.17 0.52
N THR A 257 23.44 29.50 0.85
CA THR A 257 24.61 30.15 1.45
C THR A 257 25.22 31.17 0.47
N PRO A 258 25.82 32.27 0.95
CA PRO A 258 26.36 33.33 0.08
C PRO A 258 27.36 32.82 -0.96
N GLU A 259 28.15 31.81 -0.59
CA GLU A 259 29.16 31.19 -1.46
C GLU A 259 28.54 30.36 -2.60
N SER A 260 27.34 29.80 -2.39
CA SER A 260 26.67 28.90 -3.35
C SER A 260 25.51 29.57 -4.10
N GLU A 261 25.10 30.78 -3.71
CA GLU A 261 23.99 31.52 -4.33
C GLU A 261 24.13 31.66 -5.86
N PRO A 262 25.31 32.01 -6.43
CA PRO A 262 25.45 32.15 -7.88
C PRO A 262 25.25 30.84 -8.64
N LEU A 263 25.57 29.71 -8.00
CA LEU A 263 25.46 28.36 -8.58
C LEU A 263 24.05 27.79 -8.44
N LEU A 264 23.28 28.26 -7.45
CA LEU A 264 21.94 27.77 -7.13
C LEU A 264 20.83 28.68 -7.66
N ILE A 265 21.15 29.85 -8.21
CA ILE A 265 20.17 30.85 -8.65
C ILE A 265 19.16 30.29 -9.66
N GLY A 266 19.59 29.43 -10.59
CA GLY A 266 18.71 28.76 -11.54
C GLY A 266 17.70 27.82 -10.87
N LEU A 267 18.15 27.03 -9.88
CA LEU A 267 17.28 26.11 -9.14
C LEU A 267 16.32 26.86 -8.20
N LEU A 268 16.80 27.91 -7.53
CA LEU A 268 15.98 28.79 -6.68
C LEU A 268 14.88 29.49 -7.47
N SER A 269 15.17 29.92 -8.70
CA SER A 269 14.21 30.61 -9.56
C SER A 269 13.09 29.68 -10.07
N LEU A 270 13.35 28.37 -10.15
CA LEU A 270 12.33 27.36 -10.48
C LEU A 270 11.42 27.03 -9.29
N MET A 271 11.88 27.28 -8.06
CA MET A 271 11.14 26.95 -6.83
C MET A 271 10.11 28.00 -6.44
N GLY A 272 10.32 29.27 -6.82
CA GLY A 272 9.34 30.33 -6.60
C GLY A 272 9.91 31.74 -6.72
N PRO A 273 9.11 32.78 -6.46
CA PRO A 273 9.57 34.16 -6.53
C PRO A 273 10.55 34.48 -5.40
N ARG A 274 11.50 35.36 -5.68
CA ARG A 274 12.45 35.89 -4.68
C ARG A 274 11.71 36.77 -3.67
N ASP A 275 11.98 36.53 -2.40
CA ASP A 275 11.40 37.24 -1.25
C ASP A 275 12.53 37.58 -0.26
N GLY A 276 13.08 38.81 -0.39
CA GLY A 276 14.24 39.26 0.35
C GLY A 276 15.50 38.44 0.07
N THR A 277 16.07 37.84 1.11
CA THR A 277 17.27 36.98 1.05
C THR A 277 16.96 35.51 0.74
N GLY A 278 15.70 35.18 0.45
CA GLY A 278 15.28 33.82 0.11
C GLY A 278 14.31 33.78 -1.07
N TYR A 279 13.81 32.58 -1.35
CA TYR A 279 12.82 32.28 -2.38
C TYR A 279 11.64 31.59 -1.73
N ARG A 280 10.42 32.02 -2.03
CA ARG A 280 9.22 31.51 -1.36
C ARG A 280 8.68 30.28 -2.10
N LEU A 281 8.54 29.17 -1.38
CA LEU A 281 7.95 27.91 -1.86
C LEU A 281 6.46 27.92 -1.53
N ARG A 282 5.61 27.94 -2.56
CA ARG A 282 4.15 27.86 -2.41
C ARG A 282 3.54 26.92 -3.42
N PHE A 283 2.72 26.01 -2.94
CA PHE A 283 1.81 25.20 -3.74
C PHE A 283 0.59 24.81 -2.91
#